data_AF-A0A969UU70-F1
#
_entry.id   AF-A0A969UU70-F1
#
_cell.length_a   1.000
_cell.length_b   1.000
_cell.length_c   1.000
_cell.angle_alpha   90.00
_cell.angle_beta   90.00
_cell.angle_gamma   90.00
#
_symmetry.space_group_name_H-M   'P 1'
#
loop_
_entity.id
_entity.type
_entity.pdbx_description
1 polymer ?
#
loop_
_entity_poly.entity_id
_entity_poly.type
_entity_poly.pdbx_seq_one_letter_code
_entity_poly.pdbx_strand_id
1 'polypeptide(L)'
;MYCYTHNRDKTDLPPTFDSWLDPTRTAILCIDMHRGHLQEEATCPAPRAIKKIEVHNIFHRQARELNIPIIMVQHWQRHGGIDDVAARKRTRKANWRYLYELYMPPNPLMDHHSWEG
;
A
#
# COMPACT_ATOMS: atom_id res chain seq x y z
N MET A 1 -14.67 -12.13 12.17
CA MET A 1 -14.01 -11.72 10.90
C MET A 1 -13.86 -12.98 10.06
N TYR A 2 -13.81 -12.91 8.72
CA TYR A 2 -13.68 -14.12 7.90
C TYR A 2 -12.54 -13.97 6.89
N CYS A 3 -11.97 -15.09 6.46
CA CYS A 3 -11.05 -15.15 5.33
C CYS A 3 -11.53 -16.18 4.30
N TYR A 4 -10.91 -16.17 3.13
CA TYR A 4 -11.04 -17.23 2.15
C TYR A 4 -9.75 -18.05 2.12
N THR A 5 -9.86 -19.37 2.18
CA THR A 5 -8.70 -20.26 2.05
C THR A 5 -8.21 -20.32 0.60
N HIS A 6 -7.09 -21.00 0.35
CA HIS A 6 -6.58 -21.23 -1.02
C HIS A 6 -7.61 -21.89 -1.97
N ASN A 7 -8.56 -22.63 -1.42
CA ASN A 7 -9.64 -23.30 -2.16
C ASN A 7 -10.88 -22.41 -2.33
N ARG A 8 -10.82 -21.15 -1.88
CA ARG A 8 -11.92 -20.17 -1.85
C ARG A 8 -13.06 -20.55 -0.91
N ASP A 9 -12.82 -21.44 0.03
CA ASP A 9 -13.78 -21.71 1.10
C ASP A 9 -13.77 -20.54 2.09
N LYS A 10 -14.97 -20.07 2.47
CA LYS A 10 -15.10 -19.06 3.52
C LYS A 10 -14.87 -19.71 4.87
N THR A 11 -13.96 -19.17 5.66
CA THR A 11 -13.67 -19.66 7.01
C THR A 11 -13.76 -18.51 8.01
N ASP A 12 -14.43 -18.76 9.13
CA ASP A 12 -14.45 -17.81 10.23
C ASP A 12 -13.09 -17.77 10.91
N LEU A 13 -12.57 -16.56 11.08
CA LEU A 13 -11.36 -16.34 11.85
C LEU A 13 -11.68 -16.48 13.34
N PRO A 14 -10.78 -17.04 14.15
CA PRO A 14 -10.96 -17.11 15.59
C PRO A 14 -11.15 -15.71 16.20
N PRO A 15 -11.76 -15.64 17.40
CA PRO A 15 -12.10 -14.37 18.03
C PRO A 15 -10.87 -13.54 18.38
N THR A 16 -9.74 -14.21 18.63
CA THR A 16 -8.42 -13.60 18.82
C THR A 16 -7.42 -14.23 17.86
N PHE A 17 -6.33 -13.51 17.61
CA PHE A 17 -5.26 -13.96 16.72
C PHE A 17 -4.04 -14.46 17.51
N ASP A 18 -4.22 -14.78 18.80
CA ASP A 18 -3.13 -15.05 19.74
C ASP A 18 -2.27 -16.26 19.32
N SER A 19 -2.85 -17.20 18.55
CA SER A 19 -2.12 -18.33 17.96
C SER A 19 -1.17 -17.94 16.82
N TRP A 20 -1.34 -16.75 16.24
CA TRP A 20 -0.54 -16.25 15.12
C TRP A 20 0.27 -14.99 15.45
N LEU A 21 -0.13 -14.25 16.49
CA LEU A 21 0.51 -13.01 16.92
C LEU A 21 1.41 -13.27 18.14
N ASP A 22 2.66 -13.63 17.86
CA ASP A 22 3.77 -13.55 18.81
C ASP A 22 4.51 -12.22 18.57
N PRO A 23 4.40 -11.22 19.46
CA PRO A 23 5.05 -9.92 19.28
C PRO A 23 6.56 -10.02 19.04
N THR A 24 7.22 -11.05 19.60
CA THR A 24 8.68 -11.26 19.46
C THR A 24 9.08 -11.81 18.09
N ARG A 25 8.11 -12.33 17.33
CA ARG A 25 8.30 -12.92 15.99
C ARG A 25 7.44 -12.27 14.93
N THR A 26 6.84 -11.12 15.24
CA THR A 26 5.95 -10.38 14.34
C THR A 26 6.58 -9.07 13.91
N ALA A 27 6.34 -8.69 12.65
CA ALA A 27 6.57 -7.34 12.16
C ALA A 27 5.33 -6.86 11.40
N ILE A 28 5.11 -5.55 11.43
CA ILE A 28 4.03 -4.88 10.70
C ILE A 28 4.63 -4.19 9.48
N LEU A 29 4.00 -4.35 8.32
CA LEU A 29 4.33 -3.61 7.11
C LEU A 29 3.25 -2.54 6.86
N CYS A 30 3.65 -1.27 6.88
CA CYS A 30 2.79 -0.17 6.43
C CYS A 30 3.18 0.18 4.99
N ILE A 31 2.34 -0.23 4.02
CA ILE A 31 2.64 -0.15 2.60
C ILE A 31 1.96 1.08 2.00
N ASP A 32 2.75 1.90 1.32
CA ASP A 32 2.32 2.98 0.42
C ASP A 32 1.37 4.02 1.02
N MET A 33 1.43 4.23 2.33
CA MET A 33 0.72 5.32 3.00
C MET A 33 1.47 6.67 2.85
N HIS A 34 1.86 7.01 1.62
CA HIS A 34 2.64 8.21 1.30
C HIS A 34 1.82 9.27 0.53
N ARG A 35 2.36 10.48 0.41
CA ARG A 35 1.66 11.65 -0.16
C ARG A 35 1.17 11.44 -1.59
N GLY A 36 1.88 10.63 -2.39
CA GLY A 36 1.49 10.31 -3.76
C GLY A 36 0.12 9.64 -3.88
N HIS A 37 -0.39 9.06 -2.79
CA HIS A 37 -1.72 8.48 -2.70
C HIS A 37 -2.72 9.32 -1.88
N LEU A 38 -2.23 10.08 -0.90
CA LEU A 38 -3.05 10.59 0.20
C LEU A 38 -3.30 12.11 0.20
N GLN A 39 -2.57 12.89 -0.59
CA GLN A 39 -2.79 14.34 -0.67
C GLN A 39 -3.90 14.70 -1.68
N GLU A 40 -4.34 15.95 -1.68
CA GLU A 40 -5.39 16.44 -2.58
C GLU A 40 -4.99 16.30 -4.06
N GLU A 41 -3.81 16.81 -4.42
CA GLU A 41 -3.20 16.63 -5.76
C GLU A 41 -2.31 15.38 -5.79
N ALA A 42 -2.90 14.23 -5.46
CA ALA A 42 -2.21 12.95 -5.49
C ALA A 42 -1.92 12.49 -6.93
N THR A 43 -0.72 11.95 -7.14
CA THR A 43 -0.29 11.38 -8.43
C THR A 43 -1.00 10.06 -8.74
N CYS A 44 -1.41 9.32 -7.72
CA CYS A 44 -2.25 8.12 -7.84
C CYS A 44 -3.26 8.07 -6.69
N PRO A 45 -4.41 8.78 -6.78
CA PRO A 45 -5.30 8.97 -5.62
C PRO A 45 -5.85 7.66 -5.03
N ALA A 46 -5.75 7.51 -3.71
CA ALA A 46 -6.33 6.41 -2.94
C ALA A 46 -7.32 6.94 -1.88
N PRO A 47 -8.53 7.41 -2.27
CA PRO A 47 -9.45 8.11 -1.37
C PRO A 47 -9.94 7.25 -0.20
N ARG A 48 -9.96 5.92 -0.36
CA ARG A 48 -10.26 4.99 0.73
C ARG A 48 -9.17 4.99 1.79
N ALA A 49 -7.90 5.12 1.41
CA ALA A 49 -6.77 5.12 2.32
C ALA A 49 -6.71 6.40 3.16
N ILE A 50 -7.09 7.55 2.61
CA ILE A 50 -7.21 8.82 3.36
C ILE A 50 -8.11 8.64 4.58
N LYS A 51 -9.27 8.00 4.39
CA LYS A 51 -10.24 7.70 5.47
C LYS A 51 -9.71 6.70 6.50
N LYS A 52 -8.56 6.05 6.26
CA LYS A 52 -7.95 5.05 7.14
C LYS A 52 -6.74 5.57 7.90
N ILE A 53 -6.26 6.78 7.62
CA ILE A 53 -5.07 7.36 8.28
C ILE A 53 -5.17 7.26 9.79
N GLU A 54 -6.29 7.66 10.41
CA GLU A 54 -6.39 7.63 11.87
C GLU A 54 -6.40 6.20 12.44
N VAL A 55 -7.02 5.25 11.74
CA VAL A 55 -6.98 3.83 12.15
C VAL A 55 -5.55 3.28 12.08
N HIS A 56 -4.78 3.64 11.04
CA HIS A 56 -3.36 3.31 10.96
C HIS A 56 -2.56 3.95 12.10
N ASN A 57 -2.83 5.22 12.44
CA ASN A 57 -2.17 5.89 13.55
C ASN A 57 -2.42 5.18 14.88
N ILE A 58 -3.68 4.83 15.18
CA ILE A 58 -4.05 4.07 16.38
C ILE A 58 -3.31 2.73 16.40
N PHE A 59 -3.38 1.97 15.30
CA PHE A 59 -2.74 0.67 15.19
C PHE A 59 -1.22 0.76 15.38
N HIS A 60 -0.56 1.74 14.76
CA HIS A 60 0.87 1.96 14.92
C HIS A 60 1.27 2.38 16.34
N ARG A 61 0.42 3.13 17.06
CA ARG A 61 0.66 3.44 18.47
C ARG A 61 0.64 2.17 19.32
N GLN A 62 -0.42 1.36 19.18
CA GLN A 62 -0.57 0.11 19.91
C GLN A 62 0.54 -0.90 19.60
N ALA A 63 0.94 -1.02 18.33
CA ALA A 63 2.05 -1.87 17.94
C ALA A 63 3.37 -1.46 18.60
N ARG A 64 3.65 -0.15 18.69
CA ARG A 64 4.84 0.37 19.38
C ARG A 64 4.80 0.12 20.88
N GLU A 65 3.63 0.25 21.52
CA GLU A 65 3.44 -0.10 22.94
C GLU A 65 3.78 -1.57 23.23
N LEU A 66 3.54 -2.45 22.25
CA LEU A 66 3.85 -3.88 22.32
C LEU A 66 5.28 -4.24 21.85
N ASN A 67 6.12 -3.25 21.54
CA ASN A 67 7.46 -3.43 20.97
C ASN A 67 7.50 -4.21 19.64
N ILE A 68 6.42 -4.15 18.86
CA ILE A 68 6.37 -4.77 17.52
C ILE A 68 6.99 -3.81 16.50
N PRO A 69 7.99 -4.23 15.71
CA PRO A 69 8.58 -3.38 14.68
C PRO A 69 7.56 -3.05 13.58
N ILE A 70 7.55 -1.78 13.15
CA ILE A 70 6.75 -1.29 12.03
C ILE A 70 7.72 -0.86 10.93
N ILE A 71 7.64 -1.54 9.79
CA ILE A 71 8.43 -1.24 8.60
C ILE A 71 7.55 -0.42 7.67
N MET A 72 7.96 0.82 7.43
CA MET A 72 7.31 1.70 6.46
C MET A 72 7.86 1.35 5.07
N VAL A 73 6.99 0.89 4.19
CA VAL A 73 7.32 0.51 2.82
C VAL A 73 6.70 1.56 1.91
N GLN A 74 7.53 2.09 1.01
CA GLN A 74 7.07 3.03 0.00
C GLN A 74 7.61 2.59 -1.36
N HIS A 75 6.71 2.49 -2.32
CA HIS A 75 7.05 2.47 -3.72
C HIS A 75 7.76 3.78 -4.07
N TRP A 76 8.95 3.65 -4.65
CA TRP A 76 9.87 4.75 -4.89
C TRP A 76 10.53 4.55 -6.25
N GLN A 77 10.61 5.60 -7.06
CA GLN A 77 11.13 5.58 -8.42
C GLN A 77 12.18 6.64 -8.61
N ARG A 78 13.23 6.33 -9.38
CA ARG A 78 14.22 7.34 -9.76
C ARG A 78 13.55 8.43 -10.60
N HIS A 79 14.00 9.66 -10.37
CA HIS A 79 13.40 10.85 -10.95
C HIS A 79 13.42 10.76 -12.48
N GLY A 80 12.38 11.27 -13.14
CA GLY A 80 12.23 11.20 -14.59
C GLY A 80 11.71 9.87 -15.11
N GLY A 81 11.30 8.95 -14.24
CA GLY A 81 10.49 7.77 -14.60
C GLY A 81 11.26 6.66 -15.31
N ILE A 82 12.58 6.57 -15.11
CA ILE A 82 13.43 5.52 -15.72
C ILE A 82 13.00 4.10 -15.30
N ASP A 83 12.48 3.95 -14.07
CA ASP A 83 12.07 2.67 -13.50
C ASP A 83 10.69 2.20 -13.98
N ASP A 84 9.91 3.09 -14.61
CA ASP A 84 8.47 2.87 -14.75
C ASP A 84 7.91 3.42 -16.07
N VAL A 85 7.89 4.74 -16.27
CA VAL A 85 7.44 5.34 -17.54
C VAL A 85 8.28 4.84 -18.72
N ALA A 86 9.60 4.82 -18.57
CA ALA A 86 10.51 4.31 -19.60
C ALA A 86 10.37 2.79 -19.76
N ALA A 87 10.21 2.04 -18.65
CA ALA A 87 9.98 0.60 -18.68
C ALA A 87 8.70 0.23 -19.45
N ARG A 88 7.61 0.99 -19.24
CA ARG A 88 6.36 0.88 -20.00
C ARG A 88 6.57 1.06 -21.50
N LYS A 89 7.24 2.15 -21.89
CA LYS A 89 7.52 2.45 -23.30
C LYS A 89 8.37 1.36 -23.96
N ARG A 90 9.38 0.84 -23.27
CA ARG A 90 10.33 -0.14 -23.82
C ARG A 90 9.82 -1.58 -23.82
N THR A 91 9.12 -1.99 -22.78
CA THR A 91 8.84 -3.41 -22.51
C THR A 91 7.37 -3.72 -22.31
N ARG A 92 6.48 -2.71 -22.30
CA ARG A 92 5.07 -2.83 -21.91
C ARG A 92 4.86 -3.43 -20.50
N LYS A 93 5.90 -3.45 -19.67
CA LYS A 93 5.82 -3.75 -18.23
C LYS A 93 5.40 -2.46 -17.49
N ALA A 94 5.16 -2.53 -16.18
CA ALA A 94 4.40 -1.55 -15.37
C ALA A 94 2.88 -1.79 -15.39
N ASN A 95 2.48 -3.02 -15.02
CA ASN A 95 1.10 -3.48 -15.02
C ASN A 95 0.15 -2.58 -14.22
N TRP A 96 0.64 -1.93 -13.16
CA TRP A 96 -0.18 -1.04 -12.34
C TRP A 96 -0.70 0.17 -13.15
N ARG A 97 0.10 0.70 -14.09
CA ARG A 97 -0.33 1.81 -14.96
C ARG A 97 -1.45 1.40 -15.89
N TYR A 98 -1.39 0.17 -16.40
CA TYR A 98 -2.47 -0.38 -17.22
C TYR A 98 -3.76 -0.52 -16.40
N LEU A 99 -3.68 -1.02 -15.16
CA LEU A 99 -4.85 -1.07 -14.27
C LEU A 99 -5.38 0.33 -13.93
N TYR A 100 -4.50 1.30 -13.70
CA TYR A 100 -4.91 2.68 -13.47
C TYR A 100 -5.70 3.23 -14.66
N GLU A 101 -5.15 3.12 -15.88
CA GLU A 101 -5.79 3.59 -17.11
C GLU A 101 -7.16 2.93 -17.38
N LEU A 102 -7.36 1.68 -16.94
CA LEU A 102 -8.64 0.97 -17.07
C LEU A 102 -9.72 1.43 -16.10
N TYR A 103 -9.36 1.83 -14.88
CA TYR A 103 -10.32 1.98 -13.78
C TYR A 103 -10.36 3.38 -13.17
N MET A 104 -9.39 4.24 -13.49
CA MET A 104 -9.25 5.57 -12.90
C MET A 104 -9.27 6.65 -13.98
N PRO A 105 -9.78 7.86 -13.67
CA PRO A 105 -9.75 8.97 -14.61
C PRO A 105 -8.31 9.38 -14.95
N PRO A 106 -8.07 9.92 -16.16
CA PRO A 106 -6.77 10.46 -16.53
C PRO A 106 -6.25 11.46 -15.50
N ASN A 107 -4.99 11.33 -15.11
CA ASN A 107 -4.33 12.23 -14.17
C ASN A 107 -2.99 12.68 -14.77
N PRO A 108 -2.80 13.98 -15.04
CA PRO A 108 -1.56 14.48 -15.64
C PRO A 108 -0.34 14.28 -14.74
N LEU A 109 -0.54 14.08 -13.43
CA LEU A 109 0.53 13.84 -12.46
C LEU A 109 0.90 12.36 -12.31
N MET A 110 0.19 11.42 -12.95
CA MET A 110 0.41 9.98 -12.79
C MET A 110 1.83 9.55 -13.21
N ASP A 111 2.39 10.18 -14.24
CA ASP A 111 3.75 9.87 -14.68
C ASP A 111 4.80 10.20 -13.63
N HIS A 112 4.47 11.12 -12.70
CA HIS A 112 5.35 11.56 -11.62
C HIS A 112 5.15 10.76 -10.33
N HIS A 113 4.36 9.68 -10.37
CA HIS A 113 4.03 8.93 -9.17
C HIS A 113 5.28 8.32 -8.52
N SER A 114 5.52 8.71 -7.27
CA SER A 114 6.60 8.19 -6.43
C SER A 114 8.02 8.50 -6.91
N TRP A 115 8.22 9.57 -7.68
CA TRP A 115 9.56 10.04 -8.03
C TRP A 115 10.35 10.49 -6.80
N GLU A 116 11.65 10.21 -6.82
CA GLU A 116 12.62 10.72 -5.86
C GLU A 116 12.80 12.24 -5.97
N GLY A 117 13.17 12.86 -4.84
CA GLY A 117 13.33 14.31 -4.72
C GLY A 117 12.02 15.02 -4.39
#